data_AF-A0AAX4HLC9-F1
#
_entry.id   AF-A0AAX4HLC9-F1
#
_cell.length_a   1.000
_cell.length_b   1.000
_cell.length_c   1.000
_cell.angle_alpha   90.00
_cell.angle_beta   90.00
_cell.angle_gamma   90.00
#
_symmetry.space_group_name_H-M   'P 1'
#
loop_
_entity.id
_entity.type
_entity.pdbx_description
1 polymer ?
#
loop_
_entity_poly.entity_id
_entity_poly.type
_entity_poly.pdbx_seq_one_letter_code
_entity_poly.pdbx_strand_id
1 'polypeptide(L)'
;MRFCLVLMLMFSTPVLAQRKLGAETFQVNVRPVLNGILSDFYQMITHFPDFPKEIIPLIQEMDTLTSDKEHLLADCPRLLAKKCSPSIKSIRQKLQTIRGLSMKLQNQLKMSQSNHMSSVSGLRLVNQFDLELENIKGLLDNTSFLEAAAIPQKRETYYVIKQLDELNTYLSLALVEFIPFTYKTDFRHFYTNFVQPIQIQISKNKNYEFLNRNVDSLNFAINLLNMNLTKRNKKTPDGMGPYLAVIHNRWNSLLRYYF
;
A
#
# COMPACT_ATOMS: atom_id res chain seq x y z
N MET A 1 -12.92 52.22 36.03
CA MET A 1 -12.53 53.26 35.06
C MET A 1 -11.05 53.11 34.79
N ARG A 2 -10.67 52.69 33.56
CA ARG A 2 -9.29 52.62 33.00
C ARG A 2 -8.37 51.54 33.63
N PHE A 3 -7.56 50.74 32.93
CA PHE A 3 -7.16 50.55 31.52
C PHE A 3 -6.38 49.21 31.45
N CYS A 4 -6.10 48.72 30.23
CA CYS A 4 -5.14 47.65 29.83
C CYS A 4 -5.70 46.21 29.89
N LEU A 5 -6.16 45.53 28.83
CA LEU A 5 -6.00 45.64 27.37
C LEU A 5 -4.54 45.73 26.91
N VAL A 6 -3.81 44.63 27.10
CA VAL A 6 -2.44 44.44 26.63
C VAL A 6 -2.32 43.06 25.97
N LEU A 7 -2.07 43.12 24.66
CA LEU A 7 -1.42 42.11 23.81
C LEU A 7 -2.19 40.81 23.49
N MET A 8 -3.17 40.92 22.59
CA MET A 8 -3.24 40.00 21.44
C MET A 8 -2.15 40.43 20.44
N LEU A 9 -0.90 40.03 20.66
CA LEU A 9 0.15 40.10 19.65
C LEU A 9 0.43 38.68 19.14
N MET A 10 0.00 38.45 17.90
CA MET A 10 0.84 37.84 16.87
C MET A 10 1.48 36.50 17.20
N PHE A 11 0.69 35.42 17.12
CA PHE A 11 1.20 34.15 16.57
C PHE A 11 0.76 34.00 15.11
N SER A 12 1.06 35.01 14.29
CA SER A 12 1.31 34.74 12.87
C SER A 12 2.71 34.15 12.79
N THR A 13 2.83 32.85 13.07
CA THR A 13 4.01 32.11 12.63
C THR A 13 4.18 32.42 11.15
N PRO A 14 5.36 32.85 10.67
CA PRO A 14 5.57 33.01 9.25
C PRO A 14 5.26 31.65 8.63
N VAL A 15 4.23 31.59 7.80
CA VAL A 15 4.02 30.46 6.91
C VAL A 15 5.25 30.48 6.01
N LEU A 16 6.27 29.71 6.39
CA LEU A 16 7.44 29.45 5.56
C LEU A 16 6.88 29.08 4.20
N ALA A 17 7.17 29.91 3.19
CA ALA A 17 6.60 29.76 1.86
C ALA A 17 7.02 28.39 1.32
N GLN A 18 6.12 27.43 1.46
CA GLN A 18 6.37 26.06 1.11
C GLN A 18 6.58 26.00 -0.40
N ARG A 19 7.79 25.65 -0.82
CA ARG A 19 8.10 25.51 -2.24
C ARG A 19 7.26 24.37 -2.80
N LYS A 20 6.49 24.65 -3.86
CA LYS A 20 5.74 23.61 -4.56
C LYS A 20 6.69 22.82 -5.46
N LEU A 21 6.68 21.51 -5.31
CA LEU A 21 7.48 20.62 -6.12
C LEU A 21 6.92 20.56 -7.55
N GLY A 22 7.79 20.76 -8.53
CA GLY A 22 7.47 20.58 -9.95
C GLY A 22 7.42 19.09 -10.36
N ALA A 23 6.69 18.79 -11.42
CA ALA A 23 6.49 17.41 -11.90
C ALA A 23 7.81 16.73 -12.30
N GLU A 24 8.73 17.44 -12.94
CA GLU A 24 10.04 16.90 -13.34
C GLU A 24 10.89 16.52 -12.13
N THR A 25 11.08 17.45 -11.18
CA THR A 25 11.80 17.21 -9.94
C THR A 25 11.18 16.04 -9.17
N PHE A 26 9.86 15.94 -9.18
CA PHE A 26 9.16 14.82 -8.58
C PHE A 26 9.55 13.48 -9.20
N GLN A 27 9.50 13.37 -10.53
CA GLN A 27 9.79 12.12 -11.22
C GLN A 27 11.25 11.70 -11.05
N VAL A 28 12.19 12.64 -11.15
CA VAL A 28 13.63 12.35 -11.18
C VAL A 28 14.20 12.16 -9.79
N ASN A 29 13.81 13.00 -8.82
CA ASN A 29 14.48 13.05 -7.52
C ASN A 29 13.62 12.50 -6.38
N VAL A 30 12.32 12.78 -6.37
CA VAL A 30 11.47 12.49 -5.20
C VAL A 30 10.88 11.09 -5.24
N ARG A 31 10.29 10.70 -6.37
CA ARG A 31 9.64 9.39 -6.54
C ARG A 31 10.59 8.21 -6.30
N PRO A 32 11.86 8.21 -6.79
CA PRO A 32 12.80 7.13 -6.47
C PRO A 32 13.09 6.99 -4.98
N VAL A 33 13.23 8.12 -4.26
CA VAL A 33 13.46 8.12 -2.81
C VAL A 33 12.26 7.57 -2.05
N LEU A 34 11.04 7.95 -2.46
CA LEU A 34 9.81 7.43 -1.88
C LEU A 34 9.62 5.92 -2.13
N ASN A 35 9.94 5.44 -3.33
CA ASN A 35 9.97 4.00 -3.62
C ASN A 35 11.02 3.29 -2.75
N GLY A 36 12.17 3.93 -2.53
CA GLY A 36 13.18 3.45 -1.60
C GLY A 36 12.64 3.31 -0.17
N ILE A 37 11.91 4.31 0.33
CA ILE A 37 11.27 4.24 1.66
C ILE A 37 10.26 3.09 1.75
N LEU A 38 9.44 2.86 0.71
CA LEU A 38 8.52 1.72 0.68
C LEU A 38 9.28 0.39 0.75
N SER A 39 10.36 0.26 -0.02
CA SER A 39 11.21 -0.94 0.00
C SER A 39 11.81 -1.17 1.39
N ASP A 40 12.39 -0.14 2.00
CA ASP A 40 12.98 -0.24 3.34
C ASP A 40 11.93 -0.60 4.39
N PHE A 41 10.70 -0.07 4.28
CA PHE A 41 9.61 -0.41 5.18
C PHE A 41 9.27 -1.90 5.10
N TYR A 42 9.13 -2.45 3.87
CA TYR A 42 8.87 -3.87 3.69
C TYR A 42 10.00 -4.74 4.23
N GLN A 43 11.26 -4.33 4.05
CA GLN A 43 12.40 -5.03 4.66
C GLN A 43 12.37 -4.94 6.19
N MET A 44 12.09 -3.77 6.73
CA MET A 44 12.02 -3.53 8.18
C MET A 44 11.03 -4.47 8.86
N ILE A 45 9.81 -4.63 8.34
CA ILE A 45 8.80 -5.50 8.96
C ILE A 45 9.17 -6.99 8.90
N THR A 46 10.04 -7.42 7.98
CA THR A 46 10.52 -8.82 7.95
C THR A 46 11.42 -9.19 9.12
N HIS A 47 11.92 -8.20 9.87
CA HIS A 47 12.68 -8.43 11.09
C HIS A 47 11.80 -8.75 12.30
N PHE A 48 10.46 -8.66 12.19
CA PHE A 48 9.60 -9.21 13.23
C PHE A 48 9.76 -10.73 13.30
N PRO A 49 9.83 -11.31 14.51
CA PRO A 49 9.90 -12.75 14.66
C PRO A 49 8.66 -13.38 14.04
N ASP A 50 8.88 -14.43 13.26
CA ASP A 50 7.84 -15.18 12.58
C ASP A 50 6.91 -14.32 11.71
N PHE A 51 7.40 -13.23 11.12
CA PHE A 51 6.63 -12.49 10.12
C PHE A 51 6.51 -13.30 8.82
N PRO A 52 5.32 -13.44 8.21
CA PRO A 52 5.14 -14.20 6.98
C PRO A 52 5.69 -13.41 5.78
N LYS A 53 6.95 -13.65 5.41
CA LYS A 53 7.68 -12.91 4.37
C LYS A 53 7.03 -12.99 2.99
N GLU A 54 6.26 -14.03 2.73
CA GLU A 54 5.55 -14.37 1.49
C GLU A 54 4.42 -13.37 1.19
N ILE A 55 3.95 -12.62 2.18
CA ILE A 55 2.94 -11.59 1.97
C ILE A 55 3.49 -10.41 1.15
N ILE A 56 4.78 -10.12 1.25
CA ILE A 56 5.43 -9.01 0.54
C ILE A 56 5.44 -9.25 -0.98
N PRO A 57 5.97 -10.37 -1.51
CA PRO A 57 5.92 -10.62 -2.94
C PRO A 57 4.47 -10.73 -3.45
N LEU A 58 3.52 -11.16 -2.61
CA LEU A 58 2.10 -11.18 -2.97
C LEU A 58 1.53 -9.76 -3.18
N ILE A 59 1.85 -8.82 -2.28
CA ILE A 59 1.49 -7.39 -2.44
C ILE A 59 2.16 -6.80 -3.68
N GLN A 60 3.45 -7.08 -3.89
CA GLN A 60 4.18 -6.60 -5.06
C GLN A 60 3.57 -7.10 -6.37
N GLU A 61 3.18 -8.37 -6.44
CA GLU A 61 2.53 -8.93 -7.62
C GLU A 61 1.13 -8.31 -7.83
N MET A 62 0.35 -8.12 -6.76
CA MET A 62 -0.92 -7.38 -6.81
C MET A 62 -0.74 -5.93 -7.29
N ASP A 63 0.35 -5.27 -6.92
CA ASP A 63 0.63 -3.93 -7.41
C ASP A 63 0.78 -3.88 -8.93
N THR A 64 1.36 -4.93 -9.53
CA THR A 64 1.52 -5.02 -10.99
C THR A 64 0.20 -5.13 -11.74
N LEU A 65 -0.89 -5.54 -11.09
CA LEU A 65 -2.23 -5.60 -11.69
C LEU A 65 -2.82 -4.20 -11.94
N THR A 66 -2.31 -3.16 -11.27
CA THR A 66 -2.86 -1.80 -11.40
C THR A 66 -2.84 -1.31 -12.85
N SER A 67 -1.74 -1.56 -13.58
CA SER A 67 -1.64 -1.16 -14.98
C SER A 67 -2.67 -1.91 -15.85
N ASP A 68 -2.87 -3.22 -15.62
CA ASP A 68 -3.85 -3.98 -16.40
C ASP A 68 -5.29 -3.58 -16.07
N LYS A 69 -5.56 -3.17 -14.82
CA LYS A 69 -6.86 -2.60 -14.44
C LYS A 69 -7.15 -1.33 -15.22
N GLU A 70 -6.17 -0.43 -15.33
CA GLU A 70 -6.30 0.81 -16.10
C GLU A 70 -6.50 0.53 -17.59
N HIS A 71 -5.73 -0.41 -18.16
CA HIS A 71 -5.92 -0.86 -19.54
C HIS A 71 -7.30 -1.48 -19.76
N LEU A 72 -7.75 -2.37 -18.87
CA LEU A 72 -9.07 -2.99 -18.97
C LEU A 72 -10.19 -1.94 -18.95
N LEU A 73 -10.09 -0.93 -18.09
CA LEU A 73 -11.06 0.15 -18.00
C LEU A 73 -11.05 1.04 -19.25
N ALA A 74 -9.87 1.33 -19.79
CA ALA A 74 -9.73 2.12 -21.02
C ALA A 74 -10.30 1.37 -22.23
N ASP A 75 -9.98 0.08 -22.37
CA ASP A 75 -10.45 -0.77 -23.46
C ASP A 75 -11.96 -1.00 -23.37
N CYS A 76 -12.48 -1.24 -22.16
CA CYS A 76 -13.85 -1.65 -21.90
C CYS A 76 -14.46 -0.85 -20.75
N PRO A 77 -14.89 0.40 -20.96
CA PRO A 77 -15.31 1.27 -19.86
C PRO A 77 -16.64 0.86 -19.19
N ARG A 78 -17.48 0.08 -19.88
CA ARG A 78 -18.81 -0.31 -19.37
C ARG A 78 -18.95 -1.81 -19.23
N LEU A 79 -18.85 -2.53 -20.34
CA LEU A 79 -19.04 -3.97 -20.40
C LEU A 79 -17.79 -4.66 -20.93
N LEU A 80 -17.52 -5.84 -20.40
CA LEU A 80 -16.53 -6.75 -20.95
C LEU A 80 -16.97 -7.17 -22.35
N ALA A 81 -16.05 -7.06 -23.30
CA ALA A 81 -16.26 -7.34 -24.71
C ALA A 81 -14.98 -7.92 -25.33
N LYS A 82 -15.10 -8.45 -26.55
CA LYS A 82 -13.98 -9.07 -27.28
C LYS A 82 -12.71 -8.21 -27.33
N LYS A 83 -12.86 -6.88 -27.41
CA LYS A 83 -11.72 -5.95 -27.45
C LYS A 83 -10.86 -5.94 -26.18
N CYS A 84 -11.38 -6.31 -25.00
CA CYS A 84 -10.57 -6.40 -23.78
C CYS A 84 -9.99 -7.80 -23.52
N SER A 85 -10.07 -8.73 -24.49
CA SER A 85 -9.45 -10.06 -24.38
C SER A 85 -7.96 -10.02 -23.99
N PRO A 86 -7.12 -9.13 -24.55
CA PRO A 86 -5.71 -9.03 -24.16
C PRO A 86 -5.55 -8.65 -22.68
N SER A 87 -6.29 -7.65 -22.22
CA SER A 87 -6.29 -7.18 -20.84
C SER A 87 -6.80 -8.27 -19.87
N ILE A 88 -7.87 -8.98 -20.23
CA ILE A 88 -8.40 -10.11 -19.46
C ILE A 88 -7.35 -11.24 -19.37
N LYS A 89 -6.69 -11.58 -20.48
CA LYS A 89 -5.65 -12.61 -20.51
C LYS A 89 -4.46 -12.23 -19.63
N SER A 90 -4.00 -10.98 -19.67
CA SER A 90 -2.93 -10.46 -18.81
C SER A 90 -3.29 -10.60 -17.33
N ILE A 91 -4.48 -10.12 -16.94
CA ILE A 91 -4.97 -10.20 -15.55
C ILE A 91 -5.05 -11.66 -15.10
N ARG A 92 -5.62 -12.56 -15.92
CA ARG A 92 -5.71 -14.00 -15.60
C ARG A 92 -4.34 -14.63 -15.33
N GLN A 93 -3.33 -14.31 -16.16
CA GLN A 93 -1.97 -14.83 -15.98
C GLN A 93 -1.37 -14.37 -14.65
N LYS A 94 -1.50 -13.08 -14.30
CA LYS A 94 -1.04 -12.55 -13.01
C LYS A 94 -1.79 -13.15 -11.83
N LEU A 95 -3.11 -13.31 -11.91
CA LEU A 95 -3.90 -13.98 -10.87
C LEU A 95 -3.50 -15.46 -10.68
N GLN A 96 -2.92 -16.11 -11.70
CA GLN A 96 -2.32 -17.43 -11.55
C GLN A 96 -1.01 -17.39 -10.76
N THR A 97 -0.13 -16.42 -11.04
CA THR A 97 1.07 -16.17 -10.25
C THR A 97 0.74 -15.88 -8.79
N ILE A 98 -0.22 -14.98 -8.56
CA ILE A 98 -0.73 -14.58 -7.24
C ILE A 98 -1.24 -15.79 -6.46
N ARG A 99 -2.02 -16.67 -7.09
CA ARG A 99 -2.47 -17.92 -6.45
C ARG A 99 -1.30 -18.78 -6.00
N GLY A 100 -0.28 -18.94 -6.85
CA GLY A 100 0.92 -19.71 -6.50
C GLY A 100 1.64 -19.14 -5.27
N LEU A 101 1.75 -17.82 -5.17
CA LEU A 101 2.31 -17.14 -4.00
C LEU A 101 1.41 -17.29 -2.76
N SER A 102 0.09 -17.16 -2.93
CA SER A 102 -0.87 -17.31 -1.83
C SER A 102 -0.86 -18.71 -1.24
N MET A 103 -0.75 -19.75 -2.07
CA MET A 103 -0.59 -21.13 -1.60
C MET A 103 0.67 -21.32 -0.76
N LYS A 104 1.79 -20.68 -1.13
CA LYS A 104 3.03 -20.70 -0.33
C LYS A 104 2.82 -20.04 1.02
N LEU A 105 2.20 -18.87 1.04
CA LEU A 105 1.83 -18.15 2.26
C LEU A 105 0.95 -19.02 3.17
N GLN A 106 -0.13 -19.61 2.64
CA GLN A 106 -1.01 -20.50 3.39
C GLN A 106 -0.27 -21.69 4.00
N ASN A 107 0.61 -22.34 3.23
CA ASN A 107 1.35 -23.50 3.72
C ASN A 107 2.26 -23.12 4.89
N GLN A 108 2.95 -21.98 4.81
CA GLN A 108 3.75 -21.48 5.91
C GLN A 108 2.92 -21.15 7.15
N LEU A 109 1.77 -20.49 6.96
CA LEU A 109 0.87 -20.15 8.05
C LEU A 109 0.31 -21.40 8.75
N LYS A 110 0.02 -22.47 8.01
CA LYS A 110 -0.44 -23.76 8.57
C LYS A 110 0.66 -24.50 9.34
N MET A 111 1.92 -24.36 8.91
CA MET A 111 3.07 -25.04 9.52
C MET A 111 3.66 -24.27 10.72
N SER A 112 3.30 -22.99 10.88
CA SER A 112 3.86 -22.17 11.95
C SER A 112 3.28 -22.52 13.31
N GLN A 113 4.16 -22.63 14.31
CA GLN A 113 3.78 -22.81 15.72
C GLN A 113 3.77 -21.48 16.49
N SER A 114 4.07 -20.35 15.82
CA SER A 114 4.15 -19.05 16.48
C SER A 114 2.77 -18.43 16.72
N ASN A 115 2.63 -17.72 17.85
CA ASN A 115 1.42 -16.94 18.16
C ASN A 115 1.23 -15.73 17.20
N HIS A 116 2.28 -15.31 16.50
CA HIS A 116 2.23 -14.17 15.59
C HIS A 116 1.72 -14.55 14.19
N MET A 117 2.14 -15.70 13.64
CA MET A 117 1.58 -16.23 12.38
C MET A 117 0.16 -16.79 12.53
N SER A 118 -0.25 -17.16 13.75
CA SER A 118 -1.60 -17.66 14.05
C SER A 118 -2.60 -16.56 14.41
N SER A 119 -2.29 -15.29 14.10
CA SER A 119 -3.24 -14.18 14.25
C SER A 119 -4.56 -14.52 13.56
N VAL A 120 -5.61 -14.79 14.36
CA VAL A 120 -6.94 -15.18 13.84
C VAL A 120 -7.46 -14.19 12.82
N SER A 121 -7.26 -12.90 13.08
CA SER A 121 -7.62 -11.81 12.15
C SER A 121 -6.81 -11.88 10.85
N GLY A 122 -5.49 -12.11 10.93
CA GLY A 122 -4.61 -12.24 9.77
C GLY A 122 -4.97 -13.47 8.92
N LEU A 123 -5.15 -14.63 9.55
CA LEU A 123 -5.58 -15.87 8.89
C LEU A 123 -6.94 -15.71 8.20
N ARG A 124 -7.91 -15.05 8.86
CA ARG A 124 -9.21 -14.77 8.26
C ARG A 124 -9.08 -13.90 7.01
N LEU A 125 -8.25 -12.86 7.04
CA LEU A 125 -8.04 -11.97 5.89
C LEU A 125 -7.35 -12.70 4.73
N VAL A 126 -6.38 -13.57 5.00
CA VAL A 126 -5.74 -14.40 3.97
C VAL A 126 -6.74 -15.38 3.36
N ASN A 127 -7.58 -16.04 4.17
CA ASN A 127 -8.63 -16.92 3.65
C ASN A 127 -9.68 -16.18 2.81
N GLN A 128 -10.06 -14.96 3.23
CA GLN A 128 -10.96 -14.10 2.44
C GLN A 128 -10.33 -13.68 1.12
N PHE A 129 -9.05 -13.32 1.14
CA PHE A 129 -8.28 -13.04 -0.07
C PHE A 129 -8.29 -14.22 -1.04
N ASP A 130 -8.03 -15.45 -0.55
CA ASP A 130 -8.01 -16.64 -1.40
C ASP A 130 -9.38 -16.98 -1.99
N LEU A 131 -10.45 -16.83 -1.20
CA LEU A 131 -11.81 -17.02 -1.68
C LEU A 131 -12.15 -16.03 -2.81
N GLU A 132 -11.88 -14.75 -2.61
CA GLU A 132 -12.13 -13.74 -3.65
C GLU A 132 -11.21 -13.92 -4.86
N LEU A 133 -9.99 -14.41 -4.66
CA LEU A 133 -9.06 -14.70 -5.74
C LEU A 133 -9.61 -15.80 -6.65
N GLU A 134 -10.14 -16.88 -6.07
CA GLU A 134 -10.77 -17.95 -6.85
C GLU A 134 -12.08 -17.47 -7.52
N ASN A 135 -12.87 -16.65 -6.83
CA ASN A 135 -14.09 -16.05 -7.41
C ASN A 135 -13.79 -15.24 -8.67
N ILE A 136 -12.83 -14.31 -8.60
CA ILE A 136 -12.51 -13.46 -9.74
C ILE A 136 -11.84 -14.24 -10.88
N LYS A 137 -11.03 -15.25 -10.56
CA LYS A 137 -10.45 -16.14 -11.56
C LYS A 137 -11.53 -16.90 -12.30
N GLY A 138 -12.47 -17.53 -11.58
CA GLY A 138 -13.61 -18.22 -12.18
C GLY A 138 -14.45 -17.29 -13.05
N LEU A 139 -14.65 -16.04 -12.62
CA LEU A 139 -15.33 -15.02 -13.41
C LEU A 139 -14.61 -14.73 -14.73
N LEU A 140 -13.28 -14.51 -14.69
CA LEU A 140 -12.50 -14.18 -15.88
C LEU A 140 -12.31 -15.39 -16.81
N ASP A 141 -12.21 -16.60 -16.26
CA ASP A 141 -12.16 -17.85 -17.01
C ASP A 141 -13.47 -18.06 -17.78
N ASN A 142 -14.61 -17.92 -17.10
CA ASN A 142 -15.93 -17.97 -17.74
C ASN A 142 -16.11 -16.86 -18.77
N THR A 143 -15.60 -15.67 -18.49
CA THR A 143 -15.61 -14.55 -19.45
C THR A 143 -14.87 -14.91 -20.73
N SER A 144 -13.63 -15.38 -20.62
CA SER A 144 -12.84 -15.79 -21.78
C SER A 144 -13.48 -16.96 -22.53
N PHE A 145 -14.12 -17.89 -21.83
CA PHE A 145 -14.85 -19.00 -22.47
C PHE A 145 -16.05 -18.50 -23.30
N LEU A 146 -16.90 -17.66 -22.72
CA LEU A 146 -18.06 -17.09 -23.42
C LEU A 146 -17.63 -16.26 -24.63
N GLU A 147 -16.53 -15.51 -24.49
CA GLU A 147 -15.94 -14.75 -25.59
C GLU A 147 -15.49 -15.68 -26.74
N ALA A 148 -14.79 -16.77 -26.41
CA ALA A 148 -14.34 -17.76 -27.40
C ALA A 148 -15.51 -18.45 -28.10
N ALA A 149 -16.62 -18.66 -27.39
CA ALA A 149 -17.87 -19.19 -27.93
C ALA A 149 -18.72 -18.16 -28.70
N ALA A 150 -18.25 -16.90 -28.83
CA ALA A 150 -18.98 -15.78 -29.41
C ALA A 150 -20.36 -15.52 -28.76
N ILE A 151 -20.51 -15.86 -27.48
CA ILE A 151 -21.73 -15.62 -26.71
C ILE A 151 -21.69 -14.19 -26.15
N PRO A 152 -22.71 -13.35 -26.39
CA PRO A 152 -22.74 -11.98 -25.89
C PRO A 152 -22.65 -11.92 -24.36
N GLN A 153 -21.69 -11.15 -23.87
CA GLN A 153 -21.48 -10.97 -22.43
C GLN A 153 -22.10 -9.65 -21.95
N LYS A 154 -22.80 -9.70 -20.81
CA LYS A 154 -23.38 -8.51 -20.14
C LYS A 154 -22.67 -8.18 -18.82
N ARG A 155 -21.42 -8.59 -18.64
CA ARG A 155 -20.69 -8.35 -17.40
C ARG A 155 -20.13 -6.93 -17.39
N GLU A 156 -20.38 -6.22 -16.29
CA GLU A 156 -19.85 -4.88 -16.08
C GLU A 156 -18.37 -4.93 -15.75
N THR A 157 -17.57 -4.10 -16.44
CA THR A 157 -16.14 -4.00 -16.18
C THR A 157 -15.86 -3.50 -14.77
N TYR A 158 -16.68 -2.56 -14.29
CA TYR A 158 -16.55 -1.98 -12.95
C TYR A 158 -16.59 -3.04 -11.84
N TYR A 159 -17.42 -4.08 -12.00
CA TYR A 159 -17.50 -5.18 -11.04
C TYR A 159 -16.15 -5.91 -10.91
N VAL A 160 -15.47 -6.18 -12.03
CA VAL A 160 -14.14 -6.81 -12.04
C VAL A 160 -13.10 -5.92 -11.38
N ILE A 161 -13.11 -4.63 -11.72
CA ILE A 161 -12.19 -3.64 -11.14
C ILE A 161 -12.34 -3.58 -9.61
N LYS A 162 -13.59 -3.55 -9.13
CA LYS A 162 -13.91 -3.54 -7.70
C LYS A 162 -13.39 -4.79 -6.99
N GLN A 163 -13.60 -5.99 -7.55
CA GLN A 163 -13.09 -7.23 -6.95
C GLN A 163 -11.55 -7.25 -6.88
N LEU A 164 -10.86 -6.72 -7.91
CA LEU A 164 -9.40 -6.59 -7.88
C LEU A 164 -8.92 -5.62 -6.78
N ASP A 165 -9.67 -4.54 -6.51
CA ASP A 165 -9.38 -3.61 -5.41
C ASP A 165 -9.63 -4.23 -4.03
N GLU A 166 -10.67 -5.05 -3.91
CA GLU A 166 -10.97 -5.80 -2.69
C GLU A 166 -9.83 -6.78 -2.34
N LEU A 167 -9.29 -7.49 -3.33
CA LEU A 167 -8.11 -8.34 -3.15
C LEU A 167 -6.92 -7.59 -2.55
N ASN A 168 -6.59 -6.43 -3.11
CA ASN A 168 -5.49 -5.62 -2.60
C ASN A 168 -5.76 -5.15 -1.16
N THR A 169 -7.02 -4.82 -0.86
CA THR A 169 -7.44 -4.41 0.49
C THR A 169 -7.22 -5.52 1.52
N TYR A 170 -7.62 -6.76 1.21
CA TYR A 170 -7.42 -7.89 2.13
C TYR A 170 -5.94 -8.12 2.45
N LEU A 171 -5.05 -8.05 1.46
CA LEU A 171 -3.60 -8.20 1.69
C LEU A 171 -3.01 -7.06 2.51
N SER A 172 -3.36 -5.82 2.18
CA SER A 172 -2.93 -4.64 2.94
C SER A 172 -3.32 -4.74 4.42
N LEU A 173 -4.53 -5.23 4.71
CA LEU A 173 -4.97 -5.45 6.07
C LEU A 173 -4.26 -6.65 6.71
N ALA A 174 -4.08 -7.75 5.99
CA ALA A 174 -3.39 -8.93 6.50
C ALA A 174 -1.94 -8.61 6.92
N LEU A 175 -1.25 -7.77 6.13
CA LEU A 175 0.13 -7.33 6.40
C LEU A 175 0.30 -6.80 7.82
N VAL A 176 -0.58 -5.90 8.24
CA VAL A 176 -0.50 -5.26 9.57
C VAL A 176 -1.02 -6.17 10.68
N GLU A 177 -1.81 -7.19 10.37
CA GLU A 177 -2.34 -8.13 11.37
C GLU A 177 -1.31 -9.13 11.87
N PHE A 178 -0.26 -9.39 11.10
CA PHE A 178 0.87 -10.25 11.49
C PHE A 178 1.94 -9.51 12.30
N ILE A 179 1.82 -8.20 12.48
CA ILE A 179 2.71 -7.42 13.33
C ILE A 179 2.39 -7.72 14.81
N PRO A 180 3.40 -7.95 15.67
CA PRO A 180 3.18 -8.22 17.09
C PRO A 180 2.34 -7.14 17.76
N PHE A 181 1.47 -7.55 18.68
CA PHE A 181 0.47 -6.67 19.31
C PHE A 181 1.06 -5.38 19.89
N THR A 182 2.24 -5.46 20.52
CA THR A 182 2.98 -4.33 21.09
C THR A 182 3.24 -3.19 20.09
N TYR A 183 3.42 -3.51 18.82
CA TYR A 183 3.76 -2.57 17.75
C TYR A 183 2.61 -2.35 16.74
N LYS A 184 1.58 -3.21 16.77
CA LYS A 184 0.50 -3.25 15.78
C LYS A 184 -0.15 -1.90 15.55
N THR A 185 -0.50 -1.16 16.61
CA THR A 185 -1.16 0.16 16.47
C THR A 185 -0.28 1.17 15.74
N ASP A 186 1.01 1.22 16.06
CA ASP A 186 1.95 2.18 15.46
C ASP A 186 2.17 1.88 13.98
N PHE A 187 2.38 0.60 13.66
CA PHE A 187 2.57 0.17 12.28
C PHE A 187 1.30 0.25 11.45
N ARG A 188 0.12 -0.04 12.03
CA ARG A 188 -1.16 0.18 11.34
C ARG A 188 -1.35 1.66 11.03
N HIS A 189 -1.11 2.53 12.00
CA HIS A 189 -1.19 3.98 11.78
C HIS A 189 -0.21 4.44 10.68
N PHE A 190 1.05 4.01 10.76
CA PHE A 190 2.05 4.37 9.76
C PHE A 190 1.71 3.80 8.37
N TYR A 191 1.22 2.57 8.30
CA TYR A 191 0.85 1.95 7.03
C TYR A 191 -0.29 2.71 6.36
N THR A 192 -1.37 2.99 7.08
CA THR A 192 -2.55 3.68 6.54
C THR A 192 -2.28 5.15 6.21
N ASN A 193 -1.46 5.85 7.01
CA ASN A 193 -1.26 7.29 6.85
C ASN A 193 0.00 7.68 6.07
N PHE A 194 0.90 6.72 5.82
CA PHE A 194 2.13 6.96 5.07
C PHE A 194 2.33 5.92 3.96
N VAL A 195 2.53 4.65 4.29
CA VAL A 195 2.96 3.63 3.31
C VAL A 195 1.93 3.47 2.18
N GLN A 196 0.67 3.20 2.51
CA GLN A 196 -0.39 2.95 1.55
C GLN A 196 -0.68 4.19 0.66
N PRO A 197 -0.82 5.42 1.21
CA PRO A 197 -0.96 6.61 0.37
C PRO A 197 0.21 6.83 -0.59
N ILE A 198 1.46 6.64 -0.15
CA ILE A 198 2.64 6.78 -1.02
C ILE A 198 2.61 5.71 -2.13
N GLN A 199 2.32 4.47 -1.78
CA GLN A 199 2.25 3.36 -2.74
C GLN A 199 1.18 3.60 -3.80
N ILE A 200 -0.01 4.06 -3.43
CA ILE A 200 -1.11 4.30 -4.37
C ILE A 200 -0.88 5.60 -5.16
N GLN A 201 -0.65 6.72 -4.49
CA GLN A 201 -0.67 8.03 -5.14
C GLN A 201 0.64 8.34 -5.86
N ILE A 202 1.77 7.87 -5.36
CA ILE A 202 3.09 8.29 -5.85
C ILE A 202 3.75 7.21 -6.68
N SER A 203 3.77 5.97 -6.21
CA SER A 203 4.37 4.88 -6.98
C SER A 203 3.53 4.54 -8.20
N LYS A 204 2.21 4.43 -8.06
CA LYS A 204 1.28 4.05 -9.14
C LYS A 204 0.80 5.26 -9.94
N ASN A 205 0.10 6.18 -9.30
CA ASN A 205 -0.58 7.28 -10.01
C ASN A 205 0.33 8.45 -10.39
N LYS A 206 1.61 8.44 -9.98
CA LYS A 206 2.60 9.50 -10.26
C LYS A 206 2.09 10.90 -9.88
N ASN A 207 1.23 10.98 -8.87
CA ASN A 207 0.50 12.17 -8.48
C ASN A 207 1.35 13.06 -7.56
N TYR A 208 2.16 13.94 -8.15
CA TYR A 208 3.00 14.87 -7.39
C TYR A 208 2.19 15.93 -6.63
N GLU A 209 0.97 16.26 -7.10
CA GLU A 209 0.09 17.20 -6.42
C GLU A 209 -0.40 16.65 -5.08
N PHE A 210 -0.63 15.34 -5.00
CA PHE A 210 -0.94 14.69 -3.74
C PHE A 210 0.15 14.94 -2.71
N LEU A 211 1.43 14.79 -3.07
CA LEU A 211 2.55 15.03 -2.17
C LEU A 211 2.58 16.50 -1.72
N ASN A 212 2.45 17.44 -2.65
CA ASN A 212 2.42 18.88 -2.34
C ASN A 212 1.32 19.23 -1.32
N ARG A 213 0.14 18.59 -1.41
CA ARG A 213 -1.01 18.86 -0.52
C ARG A 213 -0.95 18.14 0.82
N ASN A 214 -0.16 17.06 0.92
CA ASN A 214 -0.19 16.15 2.08
C ASN A 214 1.15 15.98 2.79
N VAL A 215 2.19 16.74 2.43
CA VAL A 215 3.52 16.55 3.02
C VAL A 215 3.53 16.73 4.53
N ASP A 216 2.71 17.61 5.10
CA ASP A 216 2.63 17.80 6.57
C ASP A 216 2.05 16.57 7.26
N SER A 217 0.97 16.00 6.73
CA SER A 217 0.34 14.78 7.24
C SER A 217 1.29 13.58 7.12
N LEU A 218 2.00 13.46 5.99
CA LEU A 218 3.01 12.43 5.78
C LEU A 218 4.20 12.61 6.75
N ASN A 219 4.64 13.85 6.95
CA ASN A 219 5.70 14.19 7.89
C ASN A 219 5.30 13.88 9.34
N PHE A 220 4.04 14.12 9.70
CA PHE A 220 3.51 13.74 11.00
C PHE A 220 3.56 12.22 11.21
N ALA A 221 3.06 11.44 10.24
CA ALA A 221 3.00 9.98 10.34
C ALA A 221 4.38 9.33 10.53
N ILE A 222 5.39 9.75 9.75
CA ILE A 222 6.75 9.20 9.86
C ILE A 222 7.46 9.62 11.16
N ASN A 223 7.28 10.87 11.60
CA ASN A 223 7.86 11.33 12.87
C ASN A 223 7.22 10.67 14.07
N LEU A 224 5.90 10.42 14.02
CA LEU A 224 5.20 9.69 15.07
C LEU A 224 5.70 8.25 15.18
N LEU A 225 5.88 7.54 14.05
CA LEU A 225 6.48 6.20 14.06
C LEU A 225 7.89 6.23 14.66
N ASN A 226 8.75 7.13 14.16
CA ASN A 226 10.13 7.24 14.63
C ASN A 226 10.20 7.52 16.14
N MET A 227 9.41 8.46 16.63
CA MET A 227 9.33 8.77 18.06
C MET A 227 8.84 7.58 18.90
N ASN A 228 7.80 6.87 18.43
CA ASN A 228 7.22 5.74 19.17
C ASN A 228 8.21 4.56 19.27
N LEU A 229 9.08 4.35 18.27
CA LEU A 229 10.06 3.26 18.26
C LEU A 229 11.40 3.62 18.92
N THR A 230 11.77 4.90 19.00
CA THR A 230 13.10 5.32 19.49
C THR A 230 13.09 6.02 20.86
N LYS A 231 12.02 6.72 21.22
CA LYS A 231 11.99 7.62 22.40
C LYS A 231 10.95 7.26 23.44
N ARG A 232 9.84 6.64 23.05
CA ARG A 232 8.82 6.13 23.99
C ARG A 232 9.22 4.71 24.40
N ASN A 233 8.77 4.24 25.56
CA ASN A 233 9.16 2.99 26.24
C ASN A 233 9.11 1.67 25.43
N LYS A 234 8.86 1.70 24.11
CA LYS A 234 8.99 0.58 23.19
C LYS A 234 10.41 0.57 22.62
N LYS A 235 11.18 -0.47 22.95
CA LYS A 235 12.46 -0.73 22.27
C LYS A 235 12.18 -1.03 20.79
N THR A 236 12.91 -0.39 19.88
CA THR A 236 12.92 -0.78 18.46
C THR A 236 13.28 -2.26 18.36
N PRO A 237 12.51 -3.10 17.63
CA PRO A 237 12.86 -4.51 17.44
C PRO A 237 14.27 -4.69 16.87
N ASP A 238 14.94 -5.76 17.29
CA ASP A 238 16.30 -6.02 16.85
C ASP A 238 16.36 -6.16 15.32
N GLY A 239 17.37 -5.53 14.70
CA GLY A 239 17.52 -5.46 13.24
C GLY A 239 16.72 -4.36 12.53
N MET A 240 15.70 -3.77 13.15
CA MET A 240 14.90 -2.71 12.51
C MET A 240 15.52 -1.30 12.58
N GLY A 241 16.38 -1.05 13.56
CA GLY A 241 16.99 0.27 13.80
C GLY A 241 17.65 0.91 12.56
N PRO A 242 18.50 0.17 11.81
CA PRO A 242 19.10 0.68 10.58
C PRO A 242 18.07 1.11 9.53
N TYR A 243 17.01 0.31 9.31
CA TYR A 243 15.97 0.64 8.33
C TYR A 243 15.18 1.87 8.73
N LEU A 244 14.80 1.98 10.01
CA LEU A 244 14.09 3.15 10.52
C LEU A 244 14.91 4.43 10.32
N ALA A 245 16.21 4.38 10.59
CA ALA A 245 17.13 5.49 10.39
C ALA A 245 17.25 5.88 8.89
N VAL A 246 17.38 4.89 8.00
CA VAL A 246 17.46 5.13 6.55
C VAL A 246 16.16 5.74 6.03
N ILE A 247 15.00 5.22 6.44
CA ILE A 247 13.67 5.75 6.07
C ILE A 247 13.54 7.21 6.50
N HIS A 248 13.89 7.53 7.76
CA HIS A 248 13.81 8.89 8.29
C HIS A 248 14.77 9.85 7.57
N ASN A 249 16.01 9.41 7.31
CA ASN A 249 17.00 10.21 6.58
C ASN A 249 16.58 10.49 5.13
N ARG A 250 16.03 9.48 4.42
CA ARG A 250 15.48 9.65 3.08
C ARG A 250 14.33 10.66 3.07
N TRP A 251 13.43 10.57 4.04
CA TRP A 251 12.34 11.55 4.18
C TRP A 251 12.86 12.96 4.46
N ASN A 252 13.80 13.14 5.39
CA ASN A 252 14.39 14.46 5.67
C ASN A 252 15.08 15.05 4.44
N SER A 253 15.70 14.22 3.60
CA SER A 253 16.26 14.65 2.32
C SER A 253 15.19 15.21 1.38
N LEU A 254 14.00 14.58 1.35
CA LEU A 254 12.86 15.05 0.55
C LEU A 254 12.30 16.39 1.05
N LEU A 255 12.27 16.61 2.37
CA LEU A 255 11.75 17.85 2.93
C LEU A 255 12.56 19.09 2.52
N ARG A 256 13.84 18.93 2.14
CA ARG A 256 14.71 20.01 1.61
C ARG A 256 14.22 20.60 0.28
N TYR A 257 13.33 19.90 -0.42
CA TYR A 257 12.68 20.46 -1.62
C TYR A 257 11.54 21.43 -1.26
N TYR A 258 11.04 21.40 -0.02
CA TYR A 258 9.90 22.17 0.45
C TYR A 258 10.29 23.33 1.37
N PHE A 259 11.37 23.19 2.13
CA PHE A 259 11.91 24.15 3.09
C PHE A 259 13.35 24.53 2.72
#